data_AF-A0A0S3S9B4-F1
#
_entry.id   AF-A0A0S3S9B4-F1
#
_cell.length_a   1.000
_cell.length_b   1.000
_cell.length_c   1.000
_cell.angle_alpha   90.00
_cell.angle_beta   90.00
_cell.angle_gamma   90.00
#
_symmetry.space_group_name_H-M   'P 1'
#
loop_
_entity.id
_entity.type
_entity.pdbx_description
1 polymer ?
#
loop_
_entity_poly.entity_id
_entity_poly.type
_entity_poly.pdbx_seq_one_letter_code
_entity_poly.pdbx_strand_id
1 'polypeptide(L)' 'EKAKLKIFLSKQCERVCLTTDTWTSIQNLNYMSLTAHFIDNDWKLQKKILNFSQTTGHSGELIAKHVEACLNNWELK' A
#
# COMPACT_ATOMS: atom_id res chain seq x y z
N GLU A 1 -7.32 -8.17 12.02
CA GLU A 1 -6.14 -7.26 11.95
C GLU A 1 -6.36 -6.08 11.00
N LYS A 2 -6.69 -6.32 9.71
CA LYS A 2 -6.95 -5.27 8.71
C LYS A 2 -7.88 -4.14 9.18
N ALA A 3 -9.04 -4.45 9.79
CA ALA A 3 -9.98 -3.43 10.25
C ALA A 3 -9.38 -2.49 11.32
N LYS A 4 -8.61 -3.04 12.28
CA LYS A 4 -7.93 -2.25 13.31
C LYS A 4 -6.87 -1.34 12.69
N LEU A 5 -6.08 -1.88 11.76
CA LEU A 5 -5.06 -1.10 11.05
C LEU A 5 -5.70 0.01 10.20
N LYS A 6 -6.80 -0.28 9.51
CA LYS A 6 -7.55 0.71 8.74
C LYS A 6 -8.04 1.87 9.62
N ILE A 7 -8.64 1.56 10.77
CA ILE A 7 -9.05 2.58 11.76
C ILE A 7 -7.86 3.39 12.27
N PHE A 8 -6.75 2.72 12.58
CA PHE A 8 -5.54 3.39 13.06
C PHE A 8 -5.01 4.37 12.00
N LEU A 9 -4.83 3.91 10.76
CA LEU A 9 -4.30 4.72 9.67
C LEU A 9 -5.21 5.90 9.33
N SER A 10 -6.52 5.75 9.39
CA SER A 10 -7.46 6.83 9.04
C SER A 10 -7.77 7.81 10.17
N LYS A 11 -7.69 7.38 11.44
CA LYS A 11 -8.11 8.22 12.58
C LYS A 11 -7.00 8.64 13.54
N GLN A 12 -5.89 7.91 13.57
CA GLN A 12 -4.84 8.10 14.58
C GLN A 12 -3.48 8.41 13.97
N CYS A 13 -3.27 8.10 12.69
CA CYS A 13 -2.02 8.36 12.01
C CYS A 13 -2.10 9.68 11.23
N GLU A 14 -1.30 10.68 11.62
CA GLU A 14 -1.27 11.97 10.91
C GLU A 14 -0.55 11.89 9.56
N ARG A 15 0.45 11.01 9.45
CA ARG A 15 1.30 10.90 8.26
C ARG A 15 1.56 9.44 7.93
N VAL A 16 1.22 9.07 6.70
CA VAL A 16 1.52 7.76 6.12
C VAL A 16 2.35 7.98 4.87
N CYS A 17 3.51 7.33 4.80
CA CYS A 17 4.34 7.29 3.59
C CYS A 17 4.07 5.98 2.84
N LEU A 18 3.95 6.06 1.52
CA LEU A 18 3.69 4.90 0.69
C LEU A 18 4.91 4.59 -0.17
N THR A 19 5.23 3.31 -0.29
CA THR A 19 6.20 2.82 -1.27
C THR A 19 5.54 1.78 -2.15
N THR A 20 5.78 1.89 -3.45
CA THR A 20 5.40 0.89 -4.45
C THR A 20 6.61 0.04 -4.80
N ASP A 21 6.45 -1.27 -4.77
CA ASP A 21 7.42 -2.21 -5.32
C ASP A 21 6.78 -2.97 -6.48
N THR A 22 7.47 -3.06 -7.60
CA THR A 22 6.98 -3.70 -8.82
C THR A 22 8.06 -4.59 -9.40
N TRP A 23 7.71 -5.84 -9.69
CA TRP A 23 8.65 -6.80 -10.26
C TRP A 23 7.96 -7.75 -11.23
N THR A 24 8.76 -8.41 -12.05
CA THR A 24 8.32 -9.48 -12.94
C THR A 24 8.85 -10.80 -12.40
N SER A 25 7.97 -11.78 -12.20
CA SER A 25 8.35 -13.11 -11.71
C SER A 25 9.06 -13.93 -12.80
N ILE A 26 9.66 -15.05 -12.42
CA ILE A 26 10.27 -16.00 -13.36
C ILE A 26 9.26 -16.60 -14.35
N GLN A 27 7.96 -16.51 -14.05
CA GLN A 27 6.87 -16.93 -14.93
C GLN A 27 6.43 -15.83 -15.90
N ASN A 28 7.17 -14.72 -15.98
CA ASN A 28 6.84 -13.51 -16.74
C ASN A 28 5.51 -12.85 -16.31
N LEU A 29 5.13 -12.99 -15.04
CA LEU A 29 3.97 -12.30 -14.47
C LEU A 29 4.41 -11.04 -13.73
N ASN A 30 3.71 -9.93 -13.96
CA ASN A 30 4.01 -8.66 -13.31
C ASN A 30 3.24 -8.54 -11.99
N TYR A 31 3.92 -8.16 -10.91
CA TYR A 31 3.34 -7.95 -9.60
C TYR A 31 3.62 -6.54 -9.10
N MET A 32 2.75 -6.12 -8.19
CA MET A 32 2.90 -4.87 -7.46
C MET A 32 2.54 -5.09 -6.00
N SER A 33 3.36 -4.51 -5.11
CA SER A 33 3.03 -4.34 -3.70
C SER A 33 2.95 -2.86 -3.35
N LEU A 34 1.93 -2.50 -2.57
CA LEU A 34 1.84 -1.21 -1.93
C LEU A 34 2.05 -1.38 -0.42
N THR A 35 3.05 -0.68 0.11
CA THR A 35 3.39 -0.72 1.53
C THR A 35 3.21 0.65 2.16
N ALA A 36 2.55 0.69 3.32
CA ALA A 36 2.48 1.85 4.19
C ALA A 36 3.57 1.81 5.25
N HIS A 37 4.19 2.97 5.45
CA HIS A 37 5.17 3.25 6.49
C HIS A 37 4.64 4.38 7.36
N PHE A 38 4.66 4.19 8.67
CA PHE A 38 4.16 5.17 9.63
C PHE A 38 4.82 4.99 11.00
N ILE A 39 4.76 6.02 11.84
CA ILE A 39 5.16 5.94 13.25
C ILE A 39 3.91 5.67 14.09
N ASP A 40 3.97 4.67 14.97
CA ASP A 40 2.87 4.36 15.90
C ASP A 40 2.94 5.16 17.21
N ASN A 41 1.98 4.93 18.10
CA ASN A 41 1.88 5.62 19.39
C ASN A 41 3.05 5.31 20.34
N ASP A 42 3.78 4.22 20.10
CA ASP A 42 4.97 3.83 20.86
C ASP A 42 6.25 4.40 20.22
N TRP A 43 6.11 5.32 19.26
CA TRP A 43 7.20 5.93 18.51
C TRP A 43 8.01 4.92 17.68
N LYS A 44 7.38 3.82 17.25
CA LYS A 44 8.04 2.79 16.44
C LYS A 44 7.65 2.93 14.98
N LEU A 45 8.66 2.77 14.12
CA LEU A 45 8.44 2.66 12.68
C LEU A 45 7.75 1.33 12.36
N GLN A 46 6.56 1.42 11.78
CA GLN A 46 5.77 0.30 11.31
C GLN A 46 5.81 0.23 9.78
N LYS A 47 5.88 -1.00 9.26
CA LYS A 47 5.80 -1.32 7.83
C LYS A 47 4.69 -2.33 7.60
N LYS A 48 3.66 -1.97 6.83
CA LYS A 48 2.50 -2.84 6.57
C LYS A 48 2.14 -2.87 5.09
N ILE A 49 2.04 -4.07 4.52
CA ILE A 49 1.59 -4.26 3.13
C ILE A 49 0.08 -4.00 3.08
N LEU A 50 -0.33 -2.99 2.31
CA LEU A 50 -1.74 -2.63 2.13
C LEU A 50 -2.38 -3.41 0.97
N ASN A 51 -1.60 -3.69 -0.06
CA ASN A 51 -2.03 -4.48 -1.20
C ASN A 51 -0.87 -5.25 -1.81
N PHE A 52 -1.18 -6.43 -2.33
CA PHE A 52 -0.30 -7.26 -3.14
C PHE A 52 -1.16 -7.84 -4.25
N SER A 53 -0.87 -7.47 -5.49
CA SER A 53 -1.67 -7.90 -6.64
C SER A 53 -0.81 -8.09 -7.88
N GLN A 54 -1.29 -8.94 -8.77
CA GLN A 54 -0.78 -9.01 -10.13
C GLN A 54 -1.22 -7.76 -10.90
N THR A 55 -0.34 -7.22 -11.72
CA THR A 55 -0.62 -6.09 -12.63
C THR A 55 -0.42 -6.56 -14.07
N THR A 56 -1.03 -5.86 -15.03
CA THR A 56 -0.85 -6.11 -16.46
C THR A 56 0.43 -5.47 -17.01
N GLY A 57 1.10 -4.61 -16.22
CA GLY A 57 2.36 -3.97 -16.59
C GLY A 57 2.82 -2.92 -15.57
N HIS A 58 3.87 -2.20 -15.92
CA HIS A 58 4.58 -1.25 -15.04
C HIS A 58 4.47 0.21 -15.48
N SER A 59 3.48 0.56 -16.30
CA SER A 59 3.28 1.96 -16.70
C SER A 59 2.88 2.80 -15.49
N GLY A 60 3.30 4.07 -15.46
CA GLY A 60 2.95 4.99 -14.38
C GLY A 60 1.44 5.13 -14.19
N GLU A 61 0.65 5.05 -15.27
CA GLU A 61 -0.81 5.07 -15.22
C GLU A 61 -1.40 3.86 -14.49
N LEU A 62 -0.89 2.66 -14.76
CA LEU A 62 -1.35 1.42 -14.10
C LEU A 62 -0.98 1.42 -12.61
N ILE A 63 0.22 1.91 -12.29
CA ILE A 63 0.70 2.08 -10.92
C ILE A 63 -0.22 3.07 -10.18
N ALA A 64 -0.50 4.23 -10.78
CA ALA A 64 -1.38 5.23 -10.18
C ALA A 64 -2.79 4.68 -9.92
N LYS A 65 -3.37 3.94 -10.88
CA LYS A 65 -4.67 3.25 -10.72
C LYS A 65 -4.66 2.25 -9.56
N HIS A 66 -3.60 1.46 -9.42
CA HIS A 66 -3.45 0.52 -8.30
C HIS A 66 -3.33 1.23 -6.95
N VAL A 67 -2.55 2.31 -6.88
CA VAL A 67 -2.42 3.13 -5.67
C VAL A 67 -3.78 3.73 -5.30
N GLU A 68 -4.48 4.36 -6.25
CA GLU A 68 -5.78 4.97 -6.00
C GLU A 68 -6.82 3.94 -5.53
N ALA A 69 -6.91 2.80 -6.22
CA ALA A 69 -7.84 1.72 -5.84
C ALA A 69 -7.54 1.21 -4.42
N CYS A 70 -6.25 1.09 -4.07
CA CYS A 70 -5.85 0.73 -2.72
C CYS A 70 -6.28 1.78 -1.71
N LEU A 71 -5.95 3.06 -1.93
CA LEU A 71 -6.30 4.15 -1.00
C LEU A 71 -7.81 4.28 -0.79
N ASN A 72 -8.61 4.11 -1.84
CA ASN A 72 -10.07 4.07 -1.72
C ASN A 72 -10.54 2.91 -0.83
N ASN A 73 -10.03 1.69 -1.05
CA ASN A 73 -10.37 0.51 -0.24
C ASN A 73 -9.94 0.66 1.24
N TRP A 74 -8.85 1.38 1.47
CA TRP A 74 -8.34 1.67 2.82
C TRP A 74 -8.94 2.96 3.42
N GLU A 75 -9.78 3.70 2.71
CA GLU A 75 -10.35 4.99 3.16
C GLU A 75 -9.28 5.99 3.62
N LEU A 76 -8.19 6.09 2.85
CA LEU A 76 -7.05 6.98 3.11
C LEU A 76 -6.99 8.14 2.10
N LYS A 77 -8.14 8.54 1.56
CA LYS A 77 -8.28 9.65 0.62
C LYS A 77 -8.57 10.96 1.35
#